data_AF-A0AAD9W959-F1
#
_entry.id   AF-A0AAD9W959-F1
#
_cell.length_a   1.000
_cell.length_b   1.000
_cell.length_c   1.000
_cell.angle_alpha   90.00
_cell.angle_beta   90.00
_cell.angle_gamma   90.00
#
_symmetry.space_group_name_H-M   'P 1'
#
loop_
_entity.id
_entity.type
_entity.pdbx_description
1 polymer ?
#
loop_
_entity_poly.entity_id
_entity_poly.type
_entity_poly.pdbx_seq_one_letter_code
_entity_poly.pdbx_strand_id
1 'polypeptide(L)'
;MKVQISALVNLVALSLTGVANAACEGYALGVTEPHDLGGGMAQYKVYDSSCALSQDLTINSTIGHCDSQYFVCKPLTTEIYAYDDPVTGLAYNCVDNPETSETCEEEEISLCCSLGYPPDSDDPIYNR
;
A
#
# COMPACT_ATOMS: atom_id res chain seq x y z
N MET A 1 33.69 5.54 50.65
CA MET A 1 32.83 5.81 49.47
C MET A 1 33.60 5.39 48.23
N LYS A 2 33.10 4.43 47.46
CA LYS A 2 33.63 4.04 46.14
C LYS A 2 32.45 4.03 45.18
N VAL A 3 32.47 4.97 44.24
CA VAL A 3 31.46 5.08 43.18
C VAL A 3 31.93 4.16 42.05
N GLN A 4 31.19 3.09 41.78
CA GLN A 4 31.35 2.32 40.55
C GLN A 4 30.28 2.78 39.56
N ILE A 5 30.74 3.46 38.51
CA ILE A 5 29.98 3.69 37.29
C ILE A 5 30.55 2.70 36.29
N SER A 6 29.74 1.79 35.78
CA SER A 6 30.12 0.94 34.65
C SER A 6 28.95 0.89 33.69
N ALA A 7 29.25 1.35 32.49
CA ALA A 7 28.34 1.83 31.47
C ALA A 7 27.45 0.72 30.90
N LEU A 8 26.17 1.04 30.72
CA LEU A 8 25.25 0.30 29.87
C LEU A 8 25.62 0.62 28.41
N VAL A 9 26.23 -0.33 27.71
CA VAL A 9 26.42 -0.26 26.26
C VAL A 9 25.09 -0.63 25.62
N ASN A 10 24.33 0.38 25.18
CA ASN A 10 23.17 0.18 24.31
C ASN A 10 23.67 -0.20 22.91
N LEU A 11 23.54 -1.48 22.57
CA LEU A 11 23.76 -1.98 21.22
C LEU A 11 22.54 -1.56 20.38
N VAL A 12 22.63 -0.44 19.68
CA VAL A 12 21.64 -0.04 18.68
C VAL A 12 21.80 -0.99 17.50
N ALA A 13 20.84 -1.91 17.33
CA ALA A 13 20.70 -2.68 16.10
C ALA A 13 20.38 -1.70 14.97
N LEU A 14 21.37 -1.42 14.13
CA LEU A 14 21.15 -0.81 12.83
C LEU A 14 20.39 -1.86 12.00
N SER A 15 19.08 -1.71 11.90
CA SER A 15 18.27 -2.40 10.91
C SER A 15 18.89 -2.08 9.54
N LEU A 16 19.31 -3.13 8.82
CA LEU A 16 19.57 -3.03 7.39
C LEU A 16 18.28 -2.50 6.78
N THR A 17 18.25 -1.20 6.48
CA THR A 17 17.26 -0.66 5.56
C THR A 17 17.51 -1.37 4.25
N GLY A 18 16.68 -2.37 3.93
CA GLY A 18 16.56 -2.86 2.58
C GLY A 18 16.53 -1.64 1.68
N VAL A 19 17.35 -1.66 0.63
CA VAL A 19 17.34 -0.61 -0.38
C VAL A 19 15.91 -0.53 -0.91
N ALA A 20 15.14 0.41 -0.41
CA ALA A 20 13.81 0.70 -0.90
C ALA A 20 14.01 1.14 -2.35
N ASN A 21 13.67 0.26 -3.28
CA ASN A 21 13.28 0.72 -4.61
C ASN A 21 11.99 1.48 -4.35
N ALA A 22 11.94 2.78 -4.67
CA ALA A 22 10.76 3.59 -4.39
C ALA A 22 9.50 2.85 -4.89
N ALA A 23 8.48 2.73 -4.05
CA ALA A 23 7.21 2.15 -4.48
C ALA A 23 6.59 3.12 -5.47
N CYS A 24 6.32 2.66 -6.69
CA CYS A 24 5.56 3.40 -7.69
C CYS A 24 6.13 4.79 -7.96
N GLU A 25 7.28 4.88 -8.63
CA GLU A 25 7.90 6.18 -8.94
C GLU A 25 6.89 7.11 -9.65
N GLY A 26 6.63 8.28 -9.05
CA GLY A 26 5.65 9.26 -9.55
C GLY A 26 4.23 9.12 -9.00
N TYR A 27 3.97 8.13 -8.14
CA TYR A 27 2.70 7.94 -7.45
C TYR A 27 2.82 8.26 -5.95
N ALA A 28 1.69 8.30 -5.26
CA ALA A 28 1.63 8.59 -3.83
C ALA A 28 1.74 7.33 -2.98
N LEU A 29 1.13 6.24 -3.43
CA LEU A 29 1.02 4.98 -2.70
C LEU A 29 1.27 3.78 -3.62
N GLY A 30 1.80 2.70 -3.04
CA GLY A 30 1.83 1.37 -3.63
C GLY A 30 0.97 0.40 -2.83
N VAL A 31 0.25 -0.50 -3.49
CA VAL A 31 -0.56 -1.55 -2.84
C VAL A 31 -0.06 -2.92 -3.29
N THR A 32 0.06 -3.85 -2.35
CA THR A 32 0.48 -5.23 -2.64
C THR A 32 -0.66 -6.07 -3.24
N GLU A 33 -0.33 -7.23 -3.80
CA GLU A 33 -1.32 -8.29 -3.98
C GLU A 33 -1.90 -8.77 -2.62
N PRO A 34 -3.11 -9.37 -2.60
CA PRO A 34 -3.66 -9.96 -1.38
C PRO A 34 -2.81 -11.13 -0.89
N HIS A 35 -2.38 -11.08 0.36
CA HIS A 35 -1.82 -12.22 1.08
C HIS A 35 -2.92 -12.98 1.84
N ASP A 36 -3.08 -14.28 1.59
CA ASP A 36 -4.06 -15.09 2.31
C ASP A 36 -3.61 -15.34 3.75
N LEU A 37 -4.42 -14.92 4.72
CA LEU A 37 -4.19 -15.15 6.15
C LEU A 37 -4.84 -16.46 6.66
N GLY A 38 -5.58 -17.16 5.80
CA GLY A 38 -6.45 -18.26 6.16
C GLY A 38 -7.76 -17.79 6.82
N GLY A 39 -8.69 -18.72 7.02
CA GLY A 39 -9.98 -18.43 7.65
C GLY A 39 -10.89 -17.49 6.85
N GLY A 40 -10.62 -17.30 5.55
CA GLY A 40 -11.39 -16.40 4.68
C GLY A 40 -11.02 -14.92 4.87
N MET A 41 -9.77 -14.63 5.23
CA MET A 41 -9.26 -13.26 5.37
C MET A 41 -8.05 -13.07 4.43
N ALA A 42 -7.96 -11.89 3.82
CA ALA A 42 -6.85 -11.47 2.97
C ALA A 42 -6.25 -10.17 3.52
N GLN A 43 -4.94 -10.04 3.42
CA GLN A 43 -4.19 -8.87 3.80
C GLN A 43 -3.71 -8.13 2.56
N TYR A 44 -3.93 -6.82 2.53
CA TYR A 44 -3.30 -5.90 1.58
C TYR A 44 -2.46 -4.92 2.38
N LYS A 45 -1.25 -4.64 1.91
CA LYS A 45 -0.43 -3.58 2.49
C LYS A 45 -0.38 -2.39 1.55
N VAL A 46 -0.44 -1.21 2.15
CA VAL A 46 -0.35 0.06 1.45
C VAL A 46 0.91 0.76 1.94
N TYR A 47 1.83 0.98 1.01
CA TYR A 47 3.08 1.69 1.23
C TYR A 47 2.99 3.11 0.68
N ASP A 48 3.69 4.05 1.29
CA ASP A 48 3.96 5.32 0.64
C ASP A 48 5.10 5.20 -0.40
N SER A 49 5.34 6.28 -1.14
CA SER A 49 6.39 6.32 -2.17
C SER A 49 7.82 6.14 -1.63
N SER A 50 8.02 6.18 -0.32
CA SER A 50 9.30 5.89 0.34
C SER A 50 9.41 4.44 0.85
N CYS A 51 8.45 3.58 0.49
CA CYS A 51 8.28 2.23 1.02
C CYS A 51 8.07 2.19 2.55
N ALA A 52 7.57 3.26 3.16
CA ALA A 52 7.09 3.17 4.53
C ALA A 52 5.67 2.60 4.55
N LEU A 53 5.41 1.63 5.42
CA LEU A 53 4.08 1.05 5.57
C LEU A 53 3.11 2.12 6.08
N SER A 54 2.15 2.49 5.25
CA SER A 54 1.09 3.44 5.56
C SER A 54 -0.08 2.71 6.24
N GLN A 55 -0.54 1.61 5.66
CA GLN A 55 -1.64 0.80 6.19
C GLN A 55 -1.47 -0.69 5.94
N ASP A 56 -2.07 -1.47 6.84
CA ASP A 56 -2.19 -2.92 6.77
C ASP A 56 -3.68 -3.27 6.86
N LEU A 57 -4.26 -3.63 5.71
CA LEU A 57 -5.69 -3.80 5.50
C LEU A 57 -6.04 -5.27 5.52
N THR A 58 -6.80 -5.69 6.54
CA THR A 58 -7.37 -7.04 6.59
C THR A 58 -8.81 -7.02 6.10
N ILE A 59 -9.10 -7.77 5.03
CA ILE A 59 -10.39 -7.84 4.36
C ILE A 59 -10.93 -9.27 4.46
N ASN A 60 -12.25 -9.41 4.60
CA ASN A 60 -12.91 -10.71 4.49
C ASN A 60 -12.96 -11.14 3.02
N SER A 61 -12.19 -12.17 2.66
CA SER A 61 -12.08 -12.70 1.30
C SER A 61 -13.38 -13.32 0.77
N THR A 62 -14.33 -13.66 1.65
CA THR A 62 -15.66 -14.17 1.24
C THR A 62 -16.51 -13.06 0.65
N ILE A 63 -16.35 -11.84 1.16
CA ILE A 63 -17.02 -10.64 0.66
C ILE A 63 -16.22 -10.06 -0.53
N GLY A 64 -14.88 -10.12 -0.45
CA GLY A 64 -13.99 -9.65 -1.51
C GLY A 64 -13.62 -8.17 -1.35
N HIS A 65 -12.56 -7.75 -2.02
CA HIS A 65 -12.03 -6.39 -1.90
C HIS A 65 -12.95 -5.32 -2.49
N CYS A 66 -13.70 -5.62 -3.56
CA CYS A 66 -14.63 -4.67 -4.18
C CYS A 66 -15.84 -4.31 -3.32
N ASP A 67 -16.19 -5.19 -2.37
CA ASP A 67 -17.28 -4.98 -1.41
C ASP A 67 -16.74 -4.53 -0.03
N SER A 68 -15.43 -4.24 0.05
CA SER A 68 -14.81 -3.62 1.22
C SER A 68 -15.01 -2.11 1.23
N GLN A 69 -14.76 -1.47 2.36
CA GLN A 69 -14.78 -0.01 2.46
C GLN A 69 -13.50 0.67 1.90
N TYR A 70 -12.50 -0.13 1.47
CA TYR A 70 -11.18 0.37 1.13
C TYR A 70 -10.96 0.48 -0.37
N PHE A 71 -11.51 -0.45 -1.15
CA PHE A 71 -11.21 -0.54 -2.57
C PHE A 71 -12.46 -0.34 -3.40
N VAL A 72 -12.33 0.45 -4.46
CA VAL A 72 -13.36 0.59 -5.49
C VAL A 72 -12.89 -0.18 -6.72
N CYS A 73 -13.76 -0.99 -7.28
CA CYS A 73 -13.49 -1.80 -8.48
C CYS A 73 -14.16 -1.22 -9.71
N LYS A 74 -13.53 -1.43 -10.88
CA LYS A 74 -14.11 -0.97 -12.14
C LYS A 74 -15.49 -1.61 -12.32
N PRO A 75 -16.45 -0.90 -12.94
CA PRO A 75 -17.77 -1.45 -13.19
C PRO A 75 -17.69 -2.82 -13.88
N LEU A 76 -18.40 -3.81 -13.32
CA LEU A 76 -18.50 -5.18 -13.84
C LEU A 76 -17.20 -5.99 -13.82
N THR A 77 -16.17 -5.57 -13.09
CA THR A 77 -14.93 -6.34 -12.90
C THR A 77 -14.60 -6.52 -11.41
N THR A 78 -13.56 -7.32 -11.13
CA THR A 78 -12.93 -7.41 -9.82
C THR A 78 -11.61 -6.64 -9.76
N GLU A 79 -11.33 -5.79 -10.75
CA GLU A 79 -10.09 -5.01 -10.82
C GLU A 79 -10.22 -3.76 -9.97
N ILE A 80 -9.32 -3.58 -9.03
CA ILE A 80 -9.23 -2.37 -8.22
C ILE A 80 -8.80 -1.22 -9.15
N TYR A 81 -9.49 -0.09 -9.07
CA TYR A 81 -9.08 1.14 -9.76
C TYR A 81 -9.06 2.36 -8.84
N ALA A 82 -9.55 2.23 -7.60
CA ALA A 82 -9.36 3.25 -6.59
C ALA A 82 -9.20 2.66 -5.19
N TYR A 83 -8.54 3.43 -4.34
CA TYR A 83 -8.35 3.17 -2.93
C TYR A 83 -8.86 4.36 -2.11
N ASP A 84 -9.77 4.09 -1.18
CA ASP A 84 -10.30 5.04 -0.21
C ASP A 84 -9.63 4.82 1.13
N ASP A 85 -8.83 5.80 1.54
CA ASP A 85 -8.10 5.77 2.79
C ASP A 85 -9.07 6.07 3.96
N PRO A 86 -9.34 5.11 4.85
CA PRO A 86 -10.28 5.28 5.95
C PRO A 86 -9.72 6.16 7.09
N VAL A 87 -8.39 6.34 7.15
CA VAL A 87 -7.69 7.10 8.20
C VAL A 87 -7.64 8.57 7.82
N THR A 88 -7.27 8.87 6.57
CA THR A 88 -7.12 10.26 6.10
C THR A 88 -8.38 10.81 5.43
N GLY A 89 -9.28 9.92 4.95
CA GLY A 89 -10.44 10.29 4.15
C GLY A 89 -10.10 10.73 2.73
N LEU A 90 -8.87 10.48 2.28
CA LEU A 90 -8.42 10.77 0.92
C LEU A 90 -8.73 9.59 0.00
N ALA A 91 -9.04 9.89 -1.25
CA ALA A 91 -9.24 8.90 -2.30
C ALA A 91 -8.09 8.94 -3.29
N TYR A 92 -7.74 7.77 -3.83
CA TYR A 92 -6.63 7.60 -4.74
C TYR A 92 -7.06 6.78 -5.96
N ASN A 93 -6.64 7.20 -7.14
CA ASN A 93 -6.80 6.46 -8.38
C ASN A 93 -5.63 5.50 -8.54
N CYS A 94 -5.93 4.22 -8.69
CA CYS A 94 -4.94 3.16 -8.79
C CYS A 94 -4.87 2.62 -10.23
N VAL A 95 -3.66 2.32 -10.67
CA VAL A 95 -3.38 1.61 -11.91
C VAL A 95 -2.52 0.39 -11.58
N ASP A 96 -2.52 -0.60 -12.47
CA ASP A 96 -1.55 -1.70 -12.38
C ASP A 96 -0.14 -1.14 -12.35
N ASN A 97 0.71 -1.74 -11.53
CA ASN A 97 2.09 -1.32 -11.40
C ASN A 97 2.78 -1.33 -12.78
N PRO A 98 3.22 -0.17 -13.31
CA PRO A 98 3.87 -0.11 -14.61
C PRO A 98 5.23 -0.81 -14.62
N GLU A 99 5.87 -0.92 -13.46
CA GLU A 99 7.18 -1.52 -13.28
C GLU A 99 7.05 -2.83 -12.48
N THR A 100 6.99 -3.96 -13.19
CA THR A 100 6.72 -5.30 -12.62
C THR A 100 7.80 -5.85 -11.66
N SER A 101 8.71 -5.01 -11.16
CA SER A 101 9.78 -5.39 -10.23
C SER A 101 9.88 -4.48 -9.01
N GLU A 102 8.98 -3.50 -8.86
CA GLU A 102 8.94 -2.68 -7.66
C GLU A 102 8.49 -3.49 -6.45
N THR A 103 9.28 -3.38 -5.39
CA THR A 103 9.11 -4.12 -4.15
C THR A 103 9.36 -3.17 -2.99
N CYS A 104 8.51 -3.25 -1.97
CA CYS A 104 8.79 -2.66 -0.68
C CYS A 104 9.10 -3.79 0.30
N GLU A 105 10.30 -3.72 0.89
CA GLU A 105 10.86 -4.82 1.68
C GLU A 105 11.03 -6.09 0.83
N GLU A 106 10.16 -7.09 1.02
CA GLU A 106 10.14 -8.35 0.27
C GLU A 106 8.78 -8.57 -0.42
N GLU A 107 7.94 -7.54 -0.47
CA GLU A 107 6.59 -7.61 -1.01
C GLU A 107 6.48 -6.87 -2.34
N GLU A 108 5.90 -7.56 -3.32
CA GLU A 108 5.66 -7.02 -4.65
C GLU A 108 4.50 -6.02 -4.63
N ILE A 109 4.74 -4.86 -5.23
CA ILE A 109 3.70 -3.84 -5.42
C ILE A 109 2.93 -4.19 -6.69
N SER A 110 1.62 -4.34 -6.57
CA SER A 110 0.73 -4.69 -7.68
C SER A 110 0.00 -3.48 -8.26
N LEU A 111 -0.28 -2.47 -7.43
CA LEU A 111 -0.98 -1.26 -7.84
C LEU A 111 -0.23 -0.01 -7.41
N CYS A 112 -0.28 1.01 -8.27
CA CYS A 112 0.28 2.32 -8.03
C CYS A 112 -0.82 3.36 -8.00
N CYS A 113 -0.94 4.09 -6.88
CA CYS A 113 -2.07 4.97 -6.63
C CYS A 113 -1.66 6.44 -6.47
N SER A 114 -2.33 7.33 -7.19
CA SER A 114 -2.15 8.77 -7.14
C SER A 114 -3.34 9.45 -6.50
N LEU A 115 -3.11 10.56 -5.80
CA LEU A 115 -4.17 11.30 -5.11
C LEU A 115 -5.26 11.78 -6.09
N GLY A 116 -6.51 11.57 -5.72
CA GLY A 116 -7.71 11.94 -6.48
C GLY A 116 -8.54 10.70 -6.83
N TYR A 117 -9.87 10.86 -6.94
CA TYR A 117 -10.67 9.81 -7.59
C TYR A 117 -10.31 9.73 -9.08
N PRO A 118 -10.37 8.54 -9.70
CA PRO A 118 -10.46 8.42 -11.15
C PRO A 118 -11.50 9.43 -11.67
N PRO A 119 -11.26 10.12 -12.79
CA PRO A 119 -12.29 10.96 -13.38
C PRO A 119 -13.54 10.09 -13.53
N ASP A 120 -14.68 10.58 -13.02
CA ASP A 120 -15.96 9.91 -13.15
C ASP A 120 -16.10 9.45 -14.61
N SER A 121 -16.50 8.20 -14.84
CA SER A 121 -16.65 7.63 -16.18
C SER A 121 -17.66 8.37 -17.09
N ASP A 122 -18.27 9.44 -16.58
CA ASP A 122 -19.13 10.38 -17.30
C ASP A 122 -18.37 11.57 -17.90
N ASP A 123 -17.08 11.77 -17.59
CA ASP A 123 -16.25 12.72 -18.30
C ASP A 123 -15.68 12.07 -19.58
N PRO A 124 -16.08 12.54 -20.77
CA PRO A 124 -15.58 11.96 -22.00
C PRO A 124 -14.06 12.16 -22.07
N ILE A 125 -13.34 11.10 -22.44
CA ILE A 125 -11.92 11.13 -22.79
C ILE A 125 -11.76 12.06 -24.01
N TYR A 126 -11.73 13.36 -23.78
CA TYR A 126 -11.28 14.36 -24.73
C TYR A 126 -10.15 15.17 -24.10
N ASN A 127 -8.97 14.89 -24.62
CA ASN A 127 -7.77 15.72 -24.65
C ASN A 127 -6.95 15.81 -23.35
N ARG A 128 -5.93 14.97 -23.28
CA ARG A 128 -4.56 15.49 -23.21
C ARG A 128 -3.58 14.62 -23.98
#